data_AF-A0A2T7N587-F1
#
_entry.id   AF-A0A2T7N587-F1
#
_cell.length_a   1.000
_cell.length_b   1.000
_cell.length_c   1.000
_cell.angle_alpha   90.00
_cell.angle_beta   90.00
_cell.angle_gamma   90.00
#
_symmetry.space_group_name_H-M   'P 1'
#
loop_
_entity.id
_entity.type
_entity.pdbx_description
1 polymer ?
#
loop_
_entity_poly.entity_id
_entity_poly.type
_entity_poly.pdbx_seq_one_letter_code
_entity_poly.pdbx_strand_id
1 'polypeptide(L)'
;MWQAARPSRPESKGKGVAYFSLLIAILIICTTIVTSLVPLETIMNARRLGSWYFRLALTVKSLYLAEPAETELNGFLVTKSSRTVSSNCAEIEIINYHISEGDRHFDFELIGEITDIL
;
A
#
# COMPACT_ATOMS: atom_id res chain seq x y z
N MET A 1 24.94 -35.04 46.78
CA MET A 1 24.18 -33.78 46.93
C MET A 1 24.22 -33.06 45.60
N TRP A 2 23.12 -33.02 44.85
CA TRP A 2 23.07 -32.35 43.54
C TRP A 2 22.78 -30.85 43.76
N GLN A 3 23.71 -29.99 43.37
CA GLN A 3 23.45 -28.55 43.30
C GLN A 3 22.56 -28.27 42.08
N ALA A 4 21.35 -27.79 42.32
CA ALA A 4 20.47 -27.31 41.26
C ALA A 4 21.11 -26.08 40.60
N ALA A 5 21.48 -26.22 39.31
CA ALA A 5 21.89 -25.09 38.49
C ALA A 5 20.73 -24.08 38.43
N ARG A 6 20.95 -22.87 38.97
CA ARG A 6 19.99 -21.77 38.81
C ARG A 6 19.94 -21.40 37.33
N PRO A 7 18.76 -21.27 36.71
CA PRO A 7 18.66 -20.77 35.35
C PRO A 7 19.20 -19.34 35.31
N SER A 8 20.23 -19.11 34.51
CA SER A 8 20.76 -17.79 34.19
C SER A 8 19.65 -16.94 33.58
N ARG A 9 19.29 -15.85 34.27
CA ARG A 9 18.32 -14.86 33.82
C ARG A 9 18.84 -14.21 32.52
N PRO A 10 18.05 -14.11 31.44
CA PRO A 10 18.53 -13.47 30.22
C PRO A 10 18.66 -11.95 30.46
N GLU A 11 19.89 -11.44 30.54
CA GLU A 11 20.24 -10.01 30.73
C GLU A 11 19.95 -9.13 29.49
N SER A 12 19.36 -9.68 28.43
CA SER A 12 19.25 -8.99 27.14
C SER A 12 18.02 -8.11 26.94
N LYS A 13 17.03 -8.14 27.86
CA LYS A 13 15.76 -7.39 27.69
C LYS A 13 15.94 -5.86 27.72
N GLY A 14 16.95 -5.34 28.43
CA GLY A 14 17.16 -3.89 28.58
C GLY A 14 17.77 -3.20 27.36
N LYS A 15 18.64 -3.89 26.62
CA LYS A 15 19.32 -3.31 25.44
C LYS A 15 18.35 -3.06 24.29
N GLY A 16 17.46 -4.03 24.01
CA GLY A 16 16.44 -3.87 22.96
C GLY A 16 15.48 -2.71 23.21
N VAL A 17 15.07 -2.51 24.46
CA VAL A 17 14.22 -1.36 24.84
C VAL A 17 14.97 -0.05 24.65
N ALA A 18 16.24 0.04 25.05
CA ALA A 18 17.04 1.25 24.88
C ALA A 18 17.25 1.63 23.40
N TYR A 19 17.51 0.66 22.52
CA TYR A 19 17.63 0.92 21.08
C TYR A 19 16.30 1.38 20.47
N PHE A 20 15.18 0.80 20.91
CA PHE A 20 13.85 1.21 20.46
C PHE A 20 13.48 2.62 20.95
N SER A 21 13.75 2.95 22.21
CA SER A 21 13.55 4.30 22.75
C SER A 21 14.43 5.33 22.05
N LEU A 22 15.68 5.00 21.72
CA LEU A 22 16.57 5.86 20.94
C LEU A 22 16.02 6.10 19.53
N LEU A 23 15.51 5.06 18.87
CA LEU A 23 14.87 5.19 17.56
C LEU A 23 13.67 6.16 17.62
N ILE A 24 12.81 6.01 18.63
CA ILE A 24 11.68 6.92 18.85
C ILE A 24 12.17 8.36 19.06
N ALA A 25 13.20 8.57 19.87
CA ALA A 25 13.75 9.90 20.12
C ALA A 25 14.31 10.54 18.84
N ILE A 26 15.06 9.77 18.02
CA ILE A 26 15.56 10.24 16.72
C ILE A 26 14.39 10.60 15.80
N LEU A 27 13.37 9.75 15.71
CA LEU A 27 12.17 10.01 14.90
C LEU A 27 11.45 11.30 15.33
N ILE A 28 11.31 11.55 16.64
CA ILE A 28 10.72 12.78 17.17
C ILE A 28 11.55 13.99 16.74
N ILE A 29 12.87 13.98 16.96
CA ILE A 29 13.77 15.09 16.61
C ILE A 29 13.71 15.37 15.10
N CYS A 30 13.82 14.33 14.27
CA CYS A 30 13.71 14.45 12.82
C CYS A 30 12.36 15.05 12.41
N THR A 31 11.26 14.60 13.02
CA THR A 31 9.92 15.14 12.74
C THR A 31 9.84 16.61 13.13
N THR A 32 10.34 16.99 14.32
CA THR A 32 10.35 18.37 14.78
C THR A 32 11.17 19.27 13.86
N ILE A 33 12.37 18.85 13.44
CA ILE A 33 13.20 19.59 12.50
C ILE A 33 12.48 19.80 11.16
N VAL A 34 11.90 18.73 10.60
CA VAL A 34 11.14 18.80 9.34
C VAL A 34 9.95 19.76 9.48
N THR A 35 9.19 19.68 10.58
CA THR A 35 8.05 20.60 10.82
C THR A 35 8.45 22.05 11.04
N SER A 36 9.69 22.30 11.44
CA SER A 36 10.22 23.65 11.69
C SER A 36 10.83 24.28 10.44
N LEU A 37 11.43 23.46 9.55
CA LEU A 37 12.10 23.91 8.33
C LEU A 37 11.18 23.95 7.11
N VAL A 38 10.15 23.09 7.09
CA VAL A 38 9.25 22.97 5.94
C VAL A 38 7.94 23.69 6.25
N PRO A 39 7.40 24.51 5.34
CA PRO A 39 6.10 25.13 5.51
C PRO A 39 5.02 24.08 5.83
N LEU A 40 4.15 24.38 6.81
CA LEU A 40 3.08 23.48 7.22
C LEU A 40 2.21 23.04 6.04
N GLU A 41 1.96 23.94 5.09
CA GLU A 41 1.23 23.66 3.85
C GLU A 41 1.87 22.53 3.03
N THR A 42 3.19 22.54 2.86
CA THR A 42 3.93 21.49 2.14
C THR A 42 3.80 20.15 2.85
N ILE A 43 3.89 20.12 4.18
CA ILE A 43 3.73 18.90 4.99
C ILE A 43 2.32 18.34 4.85
N MET A 44 1.30 19.21 4.93
CA MET A 44 -0.09 18.82 4.77
C MET A 44 -0.37 18.29 3.36
N ASN A 45 0.18 18.93 2.33
CA ASN A 45 0.05 18.49 0.94
C ASN A 45 0.74 17.14 0.73
N ALA A 46 1.95 16.94 1.25
CA ALA A 46 2.67 15.66 1.20
C ALA A 46 1.89 14.56 1.92
N ARG A 47 1.31 14.84 3.10
CA ARG A 47 0.47 13.89 3.84
C ARG A 47 -0.79 13.51 3.06
N ARG A 48 -1.49 14.49 2.48
CA ARG A 48 -2.68 14.26 1.65
C ARG A 48 -2.32 13.40 0.44
N LEU A 49 -1.22 13.70 -0.24
CA LEU A 49 -0.73 12.94 -1.38
C LEU A 49 -0.33 11.50 -0.99
N GLY A 50 0.40 11.34 0.12
CA GLY A 50 0.78 10.02 0.63
C GLY A 50 -0.43 9.17 1.03
N SER A 51 -1.42 9.77 1.70
CA SER A 51 -2.69 9.12 2.01
C SER A 51 -3.45 8.71 0.75
N TRP A 52 -3.43 9.56 -0.28
CA TRP A 52 -4.04 9.27 -1.57
C TRP A 52 -3.40 8.03 -2.23
N TYR A 53 -2.08 8.01 -2.36
CA TYR A 53 -1.35 6.87 -2.95
C TYR A 53 -1.50 5.58 -2.14
N PHE A 54 -1.53 5.67 -0.81
CA PHE A 54 -1.75 4.50 0.02
C PHE A 54 -3.12 3.87 -0.21
N ARG A 55 -4.18 4.69 -0.25
CA ARG A 55 -5.53 4.20 -0.58
C ARG A 55 -5.59 3.66 -2.00
N LEU A 56 -4.94 4.32 -2.97
CA LEU A 56 -4.88 3.83 -4.36
C LEU A 56 -4.24 2.44 -4.43
N ALA A 57 -3.12 2.23 -3.73
CA ALA A 57 -2.45 0.93 -3.69
C ALA A 57 -3.35 -0.17 -3.10
N LEU A 58 -4.13 0.15 -2.06
CA LEU A 58 -5.13 -0.77 -1.52
C LEU A 58 -6.24 -1.06 -2.54
N THR A 59 -6.72 -0.04 -3.26
CA THR A 59 -7.76 -0.21 -4.29
C THR A 59 -7.27 -1.11 -5.43
N VAL A 60 -6.10 -0.83 -5.99
CA VAL A 60 -5.50 -1.66 -7.04
C VAL A 60 -5.33 -3.10 -6.56
N LYS A 61 -4.79 -3.30 -5.35
CA LYS A 61 -4.68 -4.65 -4.75
C LYS A 61 -6.03 -5.36 -4.65
N SER A 62 -7.09 -4.66 -4.23
CA SER A 62 -8.44 -5.23 -4.15
C SER A 62 -8.98 -5.63 -5.52
N LEU A 63 -8.72 -4.82 -6.57
CA LEU A 63 -9.13 -5.13 -7.94
C LEU A 63 -8.46 -6.41 -8.44
N TYR A 64 -7.15 -6.58 -8.20
CA TYR A 64 -6.42 -7.81 -8.53
C TYR A 64 -6.93 -9.06 -7.81
N LEU A 65 -7.53 -8.92 -6.63
CA LEU A 65 -7.89 -10.07 -5.78
C LEU A 65 -9.34 -10.53 -5.93
N ALA A 66 -10.27 -9.62 -6.23
CA ALA A 66 -11.70 -9.91 -6.08
C ALA A 66 -12.58 -9.38 -7.23
N GLU A 67 -12.00 -8.73 -8.25
CA GLU A 67 -12.71 -8.12 -9.38
C GLU A 67 -14.13 -7.60 -9.02
N PRO A 68 -14.24 -6.62 -8.12
CA PRO A 68 -15.52 -6.15 -7.63
C PRO A 68 -16.37 -5.60 -8.79
N ALA A 69 -17.65 -6.00 -8.81
CA ALA A 69 -18.55 -5.80 -9.94
C ALA A 69 -18.81 -4.32 -10.28
N GLU A 70 -18.81 -3.43 -9.28
CA GLU A 70 -18.82 -1.97 -9.39
C GLU A 70 -19.06 -1.43 -7.98
N THR A 71 -18.18 -0.56 -7.46
CA THR A 71 -18.45 0.19 -6.22
C THR A 71 -17.35 1.19 -5.95
N GLU A 72 -17.70 2.31 -5.32
CA GLU A 72 -16.72 3.16 -4.67
C GLU A 72 -15.81 2.33 -3.75
N LEU A 73 -14.50 2.43 -3.95
CA LEU A 73 -13.53 1.55 -3.29
C LEU A 73 -12.42 2.39 -2.66
N ASN A 74 -12.28 2.30 -1.34
CA ASN A 74 -11.40 3.15 -0.53
C ASN A 74 -11.60 4.67 -0.76
N GLY A 75 -12.82 5.07 -1.13
CA GLY A 75 -13.17 6.47 -1.44
C GLY A 75 -12.84 6.91 -2.86
N PHE A 76 -12.50 5.97 -3.75
CA PHE A 76 -12.36 6.23 -5.18
C PHE A 76 -13.60 5.77 -5.94
N LEU A 77 -14.00 6.54 -6.94
CA LEU A 77 -14.88 6.06 -7.99
C LEU A 77 -14.08 5.17 -8.93
N VAL A 78 -14.54 3.94 -9.15
CA VAL A 78 -13.90 2.98 -10.06
C VAL A 78 -14.86 2.65 -11.18
N THR A 79 -14.44 2.88 -12.42
CA THR A 79 -15.17 2.45 -13.61
C THR A 79 -14.38 1.36 -14.32
N LYS A 80 -15.09 0.31 -14.77
CA LYS A 80 -14.53 -0.85 -15.46
C LYS A 80 -15.02 -0.84 -16.90
N SER A 81 -14.14 -1.14 -17.84
CA SER A 81 -14.49 -1.48 -19.23
C SER A 81 -13.61 -2.63 -19.69
N SER A 82 -14.05 -3.43 -20.65
CA SER A 82 -13.21 -4.49 -21.21
C SER A 82 -13.16 -4.45 -22.73
N ARG A 83 -12.07 -4.96 -23.29
CA ARG A 83 -11.88 -5.17 -24.73
C ARG A 83 -11.24 -6.52 -24.94
N THR A 84 -11.59 -7.19 -26.04
CA THR A 84 -10.96 -8.47 -26.42
C THR A 84 -9.96 -8.24 -27.53
N VAL A 85 -8.79 -8.84 -27.42
CA VAL A 85 -7.76 -8.84 -28.46
C VAL A 85 -7.57 -10.28 -28.92
N SER A 86 -7.71 -10.52 -30.23
CA SER A 86 -7.54 -11.85 -30.82
C SER A 86 -6.14 -12.00 -31.44
N SER A 87 -5.56 -13.16 -31.22
CA SER A 87 -4.40 -13.71 -31.92
C SER A 87 -4.83 -15.04 -32.56
N ASN A 88 -4.07 -15.52 -33.55
CA ASN A 88 -4.43 -16.69 -34.36
C ASN A 88 -4.78 -17.98 -33.58
N CYS A 89 -4.46 -18.07 -32.29
CA CYS A 89 -4.74 -19.22 -31.45
C CYS A 89 -5.46 -18.87 -30.13
N ALA A 90 -5.67 -17.60 -29.81
CA ALA A 90 -6.22 -17.19 -28.51
C ALA A 90 -6.91 -15.82 -28.56
N GLU A 91 -8.02 -15.71 -27.85
CA GLU A 91 -8.67 -14.45 -27.47
C GLU A 91 -8.24 -14.08 -26.06
N ILE A 92 -7.78 -12.85 -25.87
CA ILE A 92 -7.36 -12.31 -24.58
C ILE A 92 -8.29 -11.17 -24.21
N GLU A 93 -8.95 -11.26 -23.07
CA GLU A 93 -9.68 -10.14 -22.48
C GLU A 93 -8.69 -9.19 -21.80
N ILE A 94 -8.80 -7.90 -22.11
CA ILE A 94 -8.10 -6.81 -21.43
C ILE A 94 -9.14 -5.97 -20.70
N ILE A 95 -9.05 -5.95 -19.38
CA ILE A 95 -9.91 -5.17 -18.49
C ILE A 95 -9.22 -3.84 -18.17
N ASN A 96 -9.86 -2.73 -18.50
CA ASN A 96 -9.39 -1.38 -18.22
C ASN A 96 -10.13 -0.84 -16.99
N TYR A 97 -9.37 -0.40 -15.99
CA TYR A 97 -9.88 0.25 -14.80
C TYR A 97 -9.50 1.73 -14.81
N HIS A 98 -10.50 2.58 -14.63
CA HIS A 98 -10.33 4.01 -14.40
C HIS A 98 -10.74 4.35 -12.97
N ILE A 99 -9.79 4.86 -12.19
CA ILE A 99 -9.95 5.19 -10.77
C ILE A 99 -9.88 6.70 -10.62
N SER A 100 -10.87 7.34 -10.00
CA SER A 100 -10.90 8.80 -9.80
C SER A 100 -11.31 9.23 -8.38
N GLU A 101 -10.76 10.37 -7.94
CA GLU A 101 -11.17 11.12 -6.74
C GLU A 101 -10.96 12.61 -7.00
N GLY A 102 -12.05 13.34 -7.25
CA GLY A 102 -11.98 14.74 -7.69
C GLY A 102 -11.24 14.88 -9.03
N ASP A 103 -10.25 15.77 -9.09
CA ASP A 103 -9.45 16.02 -10.32
C ASP A 103 -8.33 14.98 -10.55
N ARG A 104 -8.14 14.03 -9.63
CA ARG A 104 -7.08 13.02 -9.73
C ARG A 104 -7.65 11.73 -10.31
N HIS A 105 -6.92 11.16 -11.25
CA HIS A 105 -7.26 9.89 -11.89
C HIS A 105 -6.04 8.98 -12.02
N PHE A 106 -6.30 7.68 -12.09
CA PHE A 106 -5.32 6.64 -12.33
C PHE A 106 -5.95 5.54 -13.18
N ASP A 107 -5.31 5.22 -14.30
CA ASP A 107 -5.74 4.20 -15.24
C ASP A 107 -4.76 3.04 -15.25
N PHE A 108 -5.28 1.81 -15.28
CA PHE A 108 -4.46 0.64 -15.52
C PHE A 108 -5.24 -0.48 -16.20
N GLU A 109 -4.49 -1.38 -16.84
CA GLU A 109 -5.02 -2.55 -17.53
C GLU A 109 -4.68 -3.83 -16.76
N LEU A 110 -5.60 -4.78 -16.78
CA LEU A 110 -5.46 -6.11 -16.22
C LEU A 110 -5.81 -7.13 -17.29
N ILE A 111 -5.00 -8.19 -17.40
CA ILE A 111 -5.30 -9.31 -18.30
C ILE A 111 -6.37 -10.16 -17.63
N GLY A 112 -7.54 -10.24 -18.26
CA GLY A 112 -8.66 -11.05 -17.83
C GLY A 112 -8.56 -12.49 -18.34
N GLU A 113 -9.65 -13.02 -18.86
CA GLU A 113 -9.70 -14.39 -19.37
C GLU A 113 -8.90 -14.54 -20.67
N ILE A 114 -8.23 -15.69 -20.81
CA ILE A 114 -7.56 -16.12 -22.05
C ILE A 114 -8.27 -17.37 -22.54
N THR A 115 -8.82 -17.28 -23.74
CA THR A 115 -9.60 -18.35 -24.36
C THR A 115 -8.89 -18.84 -25.61
N ASP A 116 -8.56 -20.12 -25.69
CA ASP A 116 -7.97 -20.71 -26.89
C ASP A 116 -9.03 -20.81 -28.01
N ILE A 117 -8.69 -20.34 -29.20
CA ILE A 117 -9.51 -20.45 -30.40
C ILE A 117 -8.98 -21.65 -31.20
N LEU A 118 -9.54 -22.84 -30.94
CA LEU A 118 -9.24 -24.08 -31.66
C LEU A 118 -9.88 -24.10 -33.06
#